data_AF-A0A151JTL0-F1
#
_entry.id   AF-A0A151JTL0-F1
#
_cell.length_a   1.000
_cell.length_b   1.000
_cell.length_c   1.000
_cell.angle_alpha   90.00
_cell.angle_beta   90.00
_cell.angle_gamma   90.00
#
_symmetry.space_group_name_H-M   'P 1'
#
loop_
_entity.id
_entity.type
_entity.pdbx_description
1 polymer ?
#
loop_
_entity_poly.entity_id
_entity_poly.type
_entity_poly.pdbx_seq_one_letter_code
_entity_poly.pdbx_strand_id
1 'polypeptide(L)'
;KKMEISRANFRAMIFYDYKCNSEKASLGIDMKVIHTILHDHLSVRKLCSRWIPHNLTEAQKQARVKWNKEMLKKFNRGRSNLIYNIVTEDET
;
A
#
# COMPACT_ATOMS: atom_id res chain seq x y z
N LYS A 1 13.79 -15.36 -6.88
CA LYS A 1 13.83 -14.98 -5.45
C LYS A 1 12.70 -13.99 -5.18
N LYS A 2 11.60 -14.41 -4.56
CA LYS A 2 10.43 -13.56 -4.31
C LYS A 2 10.81 -12.58 -3.19
N MET A 3 10.98 -11.30 -3.52
CA MET A 3 11.36 -10.27 -2.56
C MET A 3 10.10 -9.90 -1.78
N GLU A 4 10.00 -10.34 -0.53
CA GLU A 4 8.90 -9.92 0.35
C GLU A 4 9.01 -8.42 0.58
N ILE A 5 8.04 -7.68 0.04
CA ILE A 5 8.01 -6.23 0.10
C ILE A 5 7.59 -5.83 1.51
N SER A 6 8.52 -5.27 2.29
CA SER A 6 8.23 -4.72 3.60
C SER A 6 7.32 -3.48 3.48
N ARG A 7 6.55 -3.15 4.53
CA ARG A 7 5.69 -1.94 4.56
C ARG A 7 6.48 -0.64 4.34
N ALA A 8 7.75 -0.61 4.75
CA ALA A 8 8.65 0.51 4.50
C ALA A 8 9.00 0.61 3.01
N ASN A 9 9.31 -0.52 2.37
CA ASN A 9 9.60 -0.58 0.93
C ASN A 9 8.39 -0.15 0.10
N PHE A 10 7.18 -0.54 0.53
CA PHE A 10 5.94 -0.12 -0.13
C PHE A 10 5.67 1.39 0.00
N ARG A 11 5.88 1.96 1.20
CA ARG A 11 5.75 3.42 1.42
C ARG A 11 6.78 4.21 0.62
N ALA A 12 8.03 3.77 0.61
CA ALA A 12 9.09 4.38 -0.19
C ALA A 12 8.72 4.34 -1.68
N MET A 13 8.24 3.19 -2.18
CA MET A 13 7.86 3.02 -3.58
C MET A 13 6.69 3.90 -4.00
N ILE A 14 5.66 4.08 -3.15
CA ILE A 14 4.55 5.03 -3.43
C ILE A 14 5.07 6.47 -3.46
N PHE A 15 5.95 6.84 -2.53
CA PHE A 15 6.54 8.17 -2.49
C PHE A 15 7.38 8.44 -3.75
N TYR A 16 8.15 7.47 -4.25
CA TYR A 16 8.88 7.58 -5.50
C TYR A 16 7.97 7.74 -6.71
N ASP A 17 6.85 7.01 -6.80
CA ASP A 17 5.93 7.12 -7.94
C ASP A 17 5.19 8.48 -7.95
N TYR A 18 4.84 9.01 -6.78
CA TYR A 18 4.30 10.38 -6.63
C TYR A 18 5.35 11.44 -6.98
N LYS A 19 6.58 11.29 -6.46
CA LYS A 19 7.68 12.26 -6.65
C LYS A 19 8.18 12.31 -8.09
N CYS A 20 8.28 11.16 -8.76
CA CYS A 20 8.61 11.07 -10.19
C CYS A 20 7.55 11.77 -11.06
N ASN A 21 6.28 11.83 -10.63
CA ASN A 21 5.28 12.60 -11.35
C ASN A 21 5.35 14.12 -11.06
N SER A 22 5.71 14.52 -9.83
CA SER A 22 5.87 15.94 -9.47
C SER A 22 7.16 16.56 -10.01
N GLU A 23 8.27 15.82 -10.08
CA GLU A 23 9.57 16.32 -10.55
C GLU A 23 9.63 16.56 -12.06
N LYS A 24 8.78 15.87 -12.84
CA LYS A 24 8.57 16.20 -14.27
C LYS A 24 8.21 17.66 -14.47
N ALA A 25 7.38 18.20 -13.58
CA ALA A 25 6.87 19.56 -13.69
C ALA A 25 7.89 20.62 -13.27
N SER A 26 8.86 20.26 -12.41
CA SER A 26 9.82 21.22 -11.85
C SER A 26 11.21 21.19 -12.48
N LEU A 27 11.66 20.06 -13.03
CA LEU A 27 13.04 19.89 -13.51
C LEU A 27 13.19 19.84 -15.04
N GLY A 28 12.09 19.71 -15.80
CA GLY A 28 12.13 19.69 -17.28
C GLY A 28 12.92 18.52 -17.88
N ILE A 29 13.16 17.46 -17.10
CA ILE A 29 13.95 16.29 -17.52
C ILE A 29 13.06 15.35 -18.35
N ASP A 30 13.61 14.86 -19.46
CA ASP A 30 12.92 13.91 -20.34
C ASP A 30 12.63 12.57 -19.63
N MET A 31 11.44 12.04 -19.89
CA MET A 31 10.91 10.82 -19.26
C MET A 31 11.81 9.60 -19.52
N LYS A 32 12.51 9.57 -20.66
CA LYS A 32 13.40 8.48 -21.04
C LYS A 32 14.60 8.35 -20.12
N VAL A 33 15.20 9.48 -19.74
CA VAL A 33 16.38 9.51 -18.84
C VAL A 33 15.99 8.99 -17.46
N ILE A 34 14.86 9.44 -16.94
CA ILE A 34 14.31 8.98 -15.65
C ILE A 34 14.01 7.48 -15.71
N HIS A 35 13.41 7.01 -16.80
CA HIS A 35 13.13 5.59 -17.01
C HIS A 35 14.41 4.75 -17.00
N THR A 36 15.46 5.15 -17.74
CA THR A 36 16.76 4.46 -17.77
C THR A 36 17.43 4.42 -16.40
N ILE A 37 17.46 5.53 -15.66
CA ILE A 37 18.04 5.56 -14.31
C ILE A 37 17.29 4.62 -13.36
N LEU A 38 15.96 4.65 -13.39
CA LEU A 38 15.14 3.82 -12.50
C LEU A 38 15.23 2.33 -12.86
N HIS A 39 15.04 1.99 -14.13
CA HIS A 39 14.96 0.60 -14.55
C HIS A 39 16.33 -0.06 -14.72
N ASP A 40 17.30 0.64 -15.31
CA ASP A 40 18.58 0.04 -15.69
C ASP A 40 19.63 0.21 -14.59
N HIS A 41 19.74 1.40 -14.00
CA HIS A 41 20.76 1.67 -12.97
C HIS A 41 20.31 1.27 -11.56
N LEU A 42 19.06 1.57 -11.21
CA LEU A 42 18.52 1.29 -9.88
C LEU A 42 17.74 -0.03 -9.81
N SER A 43 17.48 -0.68 -10.96
CA SER A 43 16.72 -1.94 -11.05
C SER A 43 15.36 -1.90 -10.36
N VAL A 44 14.75 -0.71 -10.25
CA VAL A 44 13.43 -0.54 -9.66
C VAL A 44 12.36 -0.72 -10.73
N ARG A 45 11.27 -1.39 -10.39
CA ARG A 45 10.10 -1.53 -11.27
C ARG A 45 8.93 -0.76 -10.70
N LYS A 46 8.21 -0.06 -11.58
CA LYS A 46 6.92 0.53 -11.22
C LYS A 46 5.93 -0.59 -10.89
N LEU A 47 5.59 -0.72 -9.61
CA LEU A 47 4.39 -1.44 -9.20
C LEU A 47 3.23 -0.47 -9.39
N CYS A 48 2.20 -0.89 -10.13
CA CYS A 48 0.95 -0.13 -10.20
C CYS A 48 0.48 0.19 -8.79
N SER A 49 0.41 1.47 -8.44
CA SER A 49 -0.21 1.93 -7.21
C SER A 49 -1.70 1.61 -7.33
N ARG A 50 -2.15 0.61 -6.57
CA ARG A 50 -3.58 0.28 -6.47
C ARG A 50 -4.29 1.50 -5.88
N TRP A 51 -5.45 1.88 -6.43
CA TRP A 51 -6.23 3.01 -5.91
C TRP A 51 -6.52 2.81 -4.43
N ILE A 52 -6.12 3.79 -3.60
CA ILE A 52 -6.34 3.79 -2.16
C ILE A 52 -7.47 4.79 -1.91
N PRO A 53 -8.64 4.36 -1.40
CA PRO A 53 -9.79 5.24 -1.23
C PRO A 53 -9.51 6.47 -0.37
N HIS A 54 -8.71 6.30 0.69
CA HIS A 54 -8.37 7.39 1.60
C HIS A 54 -6.94 7.27 2.13
N ASN A 55 -6.26 8.40 2.22
CA ASN A 55 -4.98 8.49 2.91
C ASN A 55 -5.20 8.54 4.43
N LEU A 56 -5.09 7.40 5.08
CA LEU A 56 -5.33 7.28 6.52
C LEU A 56 -4.22 7.92 7.36
N THR A 57 -4.62 8.58 8.46
CA THR A 57 -3.69 9.05 9.49
C THR A 57 -3.01 7.88 10.19
N GLU A 58 -1.88 8.14 10.85
CA GLU A 58 -1.16 7.06 11.55
C GLU A 58 -1.99 6.49 12.71
N ALA A 59 -2.74 7.33 13.43
CA ALA A 59 -3.67 6.89 14.47
C ALA A 59 -4.78 5.97 13.91
N GLN A 60 -5.36 6.31 12.75
CA GLN A 60 -6.36 5.46 12.08
C GLN A 60 -5.76 4.11 11.65
N LYS A 61 -4.51 4.10 11.17
CA LYS A 61 -3.80 2.87 10.81
C LYS A 61 -3.59 1.98 12.03
N GLN A 62 -3.16 2.56 13.15
CA GLN A 62 -2.97 1.83 14.40
C GLN A 62 -4.29 1.27 14.94
N ALA A 63 -5.35 2.07 14.95
CA ALA A 63 -6.69 1.64 15.36
C ALA A 63 -7.19 0.45 14.52
N ARG A 64 -7.03 0.52 13.18
CA ARG A 64 -7.39 -0.59 12.27
C ARG A 64 -6.58 -1.85 12.56
N VAL A 65 -5.27 -1.73 12.79
CA VAL A 65 -4.42 -2.90 13.14
C VAL A 65 -4.82 -3.51 14.47
N LYS A 66 -5.13 -2.68 15.48
CA LYS A 66 -5.59 -3.14 16.79
C LYS A 66 -6.91 -3.92 16.67
N TRP A 67 -7.91 -3.33 16.02
CA TRP A 67 -9.21 -3.98 15.78
C TRP A 67 -9.06 -5.32 15.07
N ASN A 68 -8.26 -5.37 13.99
CA ASN A 68 -8.04 -6.62 13.26
C ASN A 68 -7.38 -7.71 14.12
N LYS A 69 -6.43 -7.34 14.99
CA LYS A 69 -5.80 -8.30 15.91
C LYS A 69 -6.80 -8.85 16.93
N GLU A 70 -7.69 -8.01 17.45
CA GLU A 70 -8.76 -8.42 18.38
C GLU A 70 -9.75 -9.35 17.70
N MET A 71 -10.19 -9.02 16.48
CA MET A 71 -11.11 -9.84 15.69
C MET A 71 -10.49 -11.19 15.29
N LEU A 72 -9.20 -11.21 14.91
CA LEU A 72 -8.49 -12.46 14.62
C LEU A 72 -8.44 -13.39 15.83
N LYS A 73 -8.25 -12.85 17.03
CA LYS A 73 -8.31 -13.63 18.27
C LYS A 73 -9.73 -14.13 18.52
N LYS A 74 -10.73 -13.25 18.43
CA LYS A 74 -12.15 -13.55 18.67
C LYS A 74 -12.66 -14.70 17.79
N PHE A 75 -12.26 -14.73 16.52
CA PHE A 75 -12.73 -15.74 15.56
C PHE A 75 -11.74 -16.89 15.33
N ASN A 76 -10.77 -17.08 16.24
CA ASN A 76 -9.76 -18.13 16.15
C ASN A 76 -9.09 -18.21 14.74
N ARG A 77 -8.73 -17.04 14.19
CA ARG A 77 -8.17 -16.88 12.84
C ARG A 77 -9.03 -17.48 11.72
N GLY A 78 -10.35 -17.40 11.83
CA GLY A 78 -11.25 -17.94 10.80
C GLY A 78 -11.83 -19.31 11.14
N ARG A 79 -11.36 -19.97 12.22
CA ARG A 79 -11.77 -21.34 12.56
C ARG A 79 -12.98 -21.43 13.48
N SER A 80 -13.47 -20.30 13.99
CA SER A 80 -14.65 -20.27 14.84
C SER A 80 -15.93 -20.23 14.01
N ASN A 81 -16.89 -21.10 14.32
CA ASN A 81 -18.21 -21.09 13.69
C ASN A 81 -19.00 -19.80 13.99
N LEU A 82 -18.56 -18.97 14.94
CA LEU A 82 -19.16 -17.66 15.23
C LEU A 82 -19.12 -16.71 14.02
N ILE A 83 -18.29 -16.97 13.01
CA ILE A 83 -18.21 -16.17 11.78
C ILE A 83 -19.53 -16.23 11.00
N TYR A 84 -20.23 -17.37 11.02
CA TYR A 84 -21.49 -17.55 10.31
C TYR A 84 -22.64 -16.71 10.90
N ASN A 85 -22.45 -16.17 12.11
CA ASN A 85 -23.44 -15.32 12.77
C ASN A 85 -23.24 -13.82 12.46
N ILE A 86 -22.24 -13.46 11.65
CA ILE A 86 -21.98 -12.06 11.30
C ILE A 86 -22.92 -11.64 10.16
N VAL A 87 -23.77 -10.66 10.44
CA VAL A 87 -24.58 -9.97 9.44
C VAL A 87 -24.02 -8.55 9.28
N THR A 88 -23.80 -8.12 8.04
CA THR A 88 -23.29 -6.77 7.72
C THR A 88 -24.22 -6.08 6.75
N GLU A 89 -24.44 -4.79 6.95
CA GLU A 89 -25.25 -3.91 6.10
C GLU A 89 -24.43 -2.66 5.78
N ASP A 90 -24.61 -2.12 4.57
CA ASP A 90 -23.98 -0.90 4.08
C ASP A 90 -24.96 -0.20 3.14
N GLU A 91 -25.12 1.11 3.30
CA GLU A 91 -25.97 1.94 2.44
C GLU A 91 -25.12 2.52 1.31
N THR A 92 -25.64 2.49 0.07
CA THR A 92 -24.93 2.97 -1.13
C THR A 92 -25.39 4.36 -1.57
#